data_AF-A0A3R6MSS1-F1
#
_entry.id   AF-A0A3R6MSS1-F1
#
_cell.length_a   1.000
_cell.length_b   1.000
_cell.length_c   1.000
_cell.angle_alpha   90.00
_cell.angle_beta   90.00
_cell.angle_gamma   90.00
#
_symmetry.space_group_name_H-M   'P 1'
#
loop_
_entity.id
_entity.type
_entity.pdbx_description
1 polymer ?
#
loop_
_entity_poly.entity_id
_entity_poly.type
_entity_poly.pdbx_seq_one_letter_code
_entity_poly.pdbx_strand_id
1 'polypeptide(L)'
;MKIRSDYVTNSSSSSFVIAYKSLPEIDDETLKKYPFLKNYGNLIEKVLFTEGDNETTEGTVSRTKEEYDKNFIEDYGWGEYNTVEKIIEDEEYLADEYNKAVEYIGKGFNILNKSVGYSDTYCSNMIRELAKDEENFVILEVE
;
A
#
# COMPACT_ATOMS: atom_id res chain seq x y z
N MET A 1 -27.48 -32.81 16.81
CA MET A 1 -27.42 -31.69 15.85
C MET A 1 -26.16 -30.89 16.19
N LYS A 2 -25.08 -31.03 15.41
CA LYS A 2 -23.86 -30.22 15.57
C LYS A 2 -24.07 -28.95 14.76
N ILE A 3 -24.24 -27.82 15.44
CA ILE A 3 -24.19 -26.51 14.80
C ILE A 3 -22.70 -26.18 14.66
N ARG A 4 -22.17 -26.27 13.45
CA ARG A 4 -20.96 -25.54 13.09
C ARG A 4 -21.39 -24.10 12.88
N SER A 5 -21.01 -23.20 13.79
CA SER A 5 -20.99 -21.78 13.50
C SER A 5 -19.73 -21.51 12.69
N ASP A 6 -19.77 -21.84 11.41
CA ASP A 6 -18.82 -21.31 10.45
C ASP A 6 -19.17 -19.82 10.30
N TYR A 7 -18.76 -19.01 11.28
CA TYR A 7 -18.60 -17.57 11.05
C TYR A 7 -17.41 -17.46 10.11
N VAL A 8 -17.68 -17.52 8.81
CA VAL A 8 -16.79 -16.92 7.83
C VAL A 8 -16.97 -15.43 8.04
N THR A 9 -16.07 -14.82 8.81
CA THR A 9 -15.90 -13.36 8.75
C THR A 9 -15.31 -13.09 7.39
N ASN A 10 -16.17 -12.84 6.41
CA ASN A 10 -15.78 -12.25 5.14
C ASN A 10 -15.41 -10.79 5.43
N SER A 11 -14.29 -10.56 6.14
CA SER A 11 -13.60 -9.29 6.07
C SER A 11 -13.03 -9.26 4.66
N SER A 12 -13.76 -8.59 3.77
CA SER A 12 -13.42 -8.51 2.34
C SER A 12 -12.76 -7.17 2.07
N SER A 13 -11.87 -6.72 2.95
CA SER A 13 -11.03 -5.57 2.67
C SER A 13 -10.11 -5.91 1.49
N SER A 14 -9.87 -4.91 0.64
CA SER A 14 -8.82 -5.03 -0.36
C SER A 14 -7.50 -4.54 0.22
N SER A 15 -6.46 -5.35 0.06
CA SER A 15 -5.10 -4.95 0.44
C SER A 15 -4.38 -4.45 -0.80
N PHE A 16 -3.98 -3.18 -0.79
CA PHE A 16 -3.18 -2.56 -1.83
C PHE A 16 -1.73 -2.51 -1.39
N VAL A 17 -0.83 -2.98 -2.26
CA VAL A 17 0.60 -2.69 -2.16
C VAL A 17 0.96 -1.69 -3.24
N ILE A 18 1.35 -0.49 -2.82
CA ILE A 18 1.52 0.67 -3.72
C ILE A 18 2.97 1.12 -3.67
N ALA A 19 3.65 1.13 -4.82
CA ALA A 19 4.91 1.84 -4.97
C ALA A 19 4.64 3.29 -5.38
N TYR A 20 5.16 4.25 -4.63
CA TYR A 20 5.07 5.66 -5.00
C TYR A 20 6.36 6.44 -4.80
N LYS A 21 6.63 7.41 -5.67
CA LYS A 21 7.72 8.37 -5.46
C LYS A 21 7.29 9.44 -4.48
N SER A 22 8.24 9.90 -3.67
CA SER A 22 8.05 11.11 -2.87
C SER A 22 7.64 12.27 -3.78
N LEU A 23 6.60 13.01 -3.36
CA LEU A 23 6.08 14.12 -4.14
C LEU A 23 7.17 15.20 -4.26
N PRO A 24 7.44 15.72 -5.47
CA PRO A 24 8.49 16.70 -5.65
C PRO A 24 8.13 18.00 -4.94
N GLU A 25 9.13 18.67 -4.37
CA GLU A 25 8.98 20.07 -3.98
C GLU A 25 8.74 20.92 -5.24
N ILE A 26 7.67 21.70 -5.23
CA ILE A 26 7.32 22.59 -6.34
C ILE A 26 7.98 23.95 -6.08
N ASP A 27 8.77 24.41 -7.05
CA ASP A 27 9.51 25.65 -6.93
C ASP A 27 8.61 26.91 -6.85
N ASP A 28 9.14 27.98 -6.27
CA ASP A 28 8.42 29.23 -6.04
C ASP A 28 7.91 29.90 -7.33
N GLU A 29 8.61 29.74 -8.46
CA GLU A 29 8.18 30.34 -9.73
C GLU A 29 6.96 29.60 -10.28
N THR A 30 6.98 28.27 -10.22
CA THR A 30 5.83 27.43 -10.58
C THR A 30 4.63 27.69 -9.67
N LEU A 31 4.84 27.83 -8.35
CA LEU A 31 3.75 28.15 -7.40
C LEU A 31 3.17 29.55 -7.62
N LYS A 32 3.98 30.55 -7.98
CA LYS A 32 3.46 31.89 -8.34
C LYS A 32 2.55 31.83 -9.56
N LYS A 33 2.92 31.01 -10.56
CA LYS A 33 2.14 30.83 -11.78
C LYS A 33 0.87 30.01 -11.54
N TYR A 34 0.94 29.00 -10.67
CA TYR A 34 -0.15 28.07 -10.37
C TYR A 34 -0.35 27.89 -8.85
N PRO A 35 -0.94 28.86 -8.14
CA PRO A 35 -1.03 28.83 -6.68
C PRO A 35 -1.83 27.64 -6.11
N PHE A 36 -2.74 27.06 -6.90
CA PHE A 36 -3.53 25.89 -6.48
C PHE A 36 -2.66 24.64 -6.22
N LEU A 37 -1.46 24.58 -6.83
CA LEU A 37 -0.51 23.48 -6.63
C LEU A 37 0.05 23.42 -5.21
N LYS A 38 -0.03 24.50 -4.44
CA LYS A 38 0.45 24.57 -3.05
C LYS A 38 -0.12 23.46 -2.16
N ASN A 39 -1.33 23.01 -2.44
CA ASN A 39 -1.99 21.94 -1.68
C ASN A 39 -2.06 20.61 -2.43
N TYR A 40 -1.49 20.51 -3.63
CA TYR A 40 -1.60 19.31 -4.46
C TYR A 40 -0.95 18.11 -3.78
N GLY A 41 0.24 18.30 -3.21
CA GLY A 41 0.94 17.25 -2.46
C GLY A 41 0.09 16.71 -1.30
N ASN A 42 -0.44 17.63 -0.48
CA ASN A 42 -1.30 17.30 0.65
C ASN A 42 -2.59 16.56 0.23
N LEU A 43 -3.13 16.84 -0.96
CA LEU A 43 -4.31 16.14 -1.45
C LEU A 43 -3.98 14.69 -1.82
N ILE A 44 -2.84 14.44 -2.47
CA ILE A 44 -2.38 13.09 -2.80
C ILE A 44 -2.09 12.31 -1.51
N GLU A 45 -1.37 12.91 -0.56
CA GLU A 45 -1.09 12.28 0.73
C GLU A 45 -2.39 11.90 1.44
N LYS A 46 -3.41 12.77 1.42
CA LYS A 46 -4.72 12.43 1.98
C LYS A 46 -5.39 11.24 1.31
N VAL A 47 -5.18 11.01 0.01
CA VAL A 47 -5.69 9.81 -0.67
C VAL A 47 -4.99 8.56 -0.15
N LEU A 48 -3.65 8.61 -0.10
CA LEU A 48 -2.81 7.49 0.30
C LEU A 48 -3.03 7.12 1.77
N PHE A 49 -3.13 8.13 2.64
CA PHE A 49 -3.15 7.98 4.09
C PHE A 49 -4.54 8.19 4.69
N THR A 50 -5.61 8.18 3.88
CA THR A 50 -6.95 8.27 4.44
C THR A 50 -7.22 7.05 5.33
N GLU A 51 -7.73 7.29 6.52
CA GLU A 51 -8.35 6.28 7.38
C GLU A 51 -9.87 6.47 7.37
N GLY A 52 -10.62 5.39 7.60
CA GLY A 52 -12.07 5.40 7.60
C GLY A 52 -12.69 4.31 8.47
N ASP A 53 -14.01 4.35 8.62
CA ASP A 53 -14.76 3.33 9.35
C ASP A 53 -14.80 2.00 8.56
N ASN A 54 -14.73 0.87 9.26
CA ASN A 54 -14.87 -0.49 8.69
C ASN A 54 -13.70 -0.92 7.78
N GLU A 55 -12.46 -0.92 8.31
CA GLU A 55 -11.26 -1.57 7.76
C GLU A 55 -10.40 -0.75 6.78
N THR A 56 -10.76 0.50 6.47
CA THR A 56 -9.86 1.42 5.74
C THR A 56 -8.80 2.00 6.70
N THR A 57 -7.54 1.60 6.52
CA THR A 57 -6.43 2.01 7.39
C THR A 57 -5.56 3.09 6.74
N GLU A 58 -4.85 3.89 7.56
CA GLU A 58 -3.86 4.86 7.07
C GLU A 58 -2.80 4.20 6.16
N GLY A 59 -2.45 2.95 6.48
CA GLY A 59 -1.45 2.15 5.76
C GLY A 59 -0.04 2.33 6.32
N THR A 60 0.83 1.36 6.05
CA THR A 60 2.20 1.31 6.56
C THR A 60 3.18 1.63 5.44
N VAL A 61 4.10 2.58 5.68
CA VAL A 61 5.11 2.98 4.70
C VAL A 61 6.47 2.34 5.01
N SER A 62 7.07 1.75 3.99
CA SER A 62 8.47 1.31 3.98
C SER A 62 9.26 2.11 2.95
N ARG A 63 10.37 2.70 3.39
CA ARG A 63 11.27 3.52 2.56
C ARG A 63 12.58 2.80 2.24
N THR A 64 12.91 1.78 3.03
CA THR A 64 14.08 0.93 2.81
C THR A 64 13.66 -0.53 2.79
N LYS A 65 14.55 -1.38 2.26
CA LYS A 65 14.34 -2.83 2.28
C LYS A 65 14.19 -3.33 3.71
N GLU A 66 15.00 -2.84 4.65
CA GLU A 66 14.95 -3.26 6.06
C GLU A 66 13.61 -2.91 6.72
N GLU A 67 13.06 -1.73 6.42
CA GLU A 67 11.72 -1.35 6.88
C GLU A 67 10.64 -2.25 6.26
N TYR A 68 10.79 -2.59 4.97
CA TYR A 68 9.85 -3.48 4.30
C TYR A 68 9.93 -4.91 4.82
N ASP A 69 11.13 -5.48 5.01
CA ASP A 69 11.34 -6.80 5.60
C ASP A 69 10.64 -6.91 6.96
N LYS A 70 10.78 -5.88 7.80
CA LYS A 70 10.14 -5.84 9.12
C LYS A 70 8.62 -5.86 8.99
N ASN A 71 8.04 -4.96 8.19
CA ASN A 71 6.59 -4.84 8.04
C ASN A 71 6.00 -6.11 7.40
N PHE A 72 6.69 -6.69 6.42
CA PHE A 72 6.30 -7.94 5.76
C PHE A 72 6.24 -9.12 6.74
N ILE A 73 7.22 -9.21 7.67
CA ILE A 73 7.18 -10.21 8.74
C ILE A 73 6.06 -9.91 9.75
N GLU A 74 5.77 -8.65 10.05
CA GLU A 74 4.64 -8.28 10.92
C GLU A 74 3.28 -8.65 10.31
N ASP A 75 3.13 -8.50 8.98
CA ASP A 75 1.89 -8.76 8.25
C ASP A 75 1.66 -10.28 8.00
N TYR A 76 2.71 -11.01 7.60
CA TYR A 76 2.60 -12.40 7.15
C TYR A 76 3.28 -13.44 8.06
N GLY A 77 4.10 -12.99 9.01
CA GLY A 77 4.87 -13.89 9.86
C GLY A 77 4.04 -14.57 10.93
N TRP A 78 4.20 -15.89 11.08
CA TRP A 78 3.57 -16.65 12.16
C TRP A 78 4.38 -17.88 12.56
N GLY A 79 4.59 -18.11 13.86
CA GLY A 79 5.28 -19.30 14.35
C GLY A 79 6.71 -19.46 13.79
N GLU A 80 6.93 -20.48 12.97
CA GLU A 80 8.22 -20.75 12.33
C GLU A 80 8.54 -19.80 11.17
N TYR A 81 7.53 -19.14 10.59
CA TYR A 81 7.64 -18.12 9.54
C TYR A 81 8.04 -16.76 10.13
N ASN A 82 9.28 -16.69 10.63
CA ASN A 82 9.80 -15.52 11.35
C ASN A 82 10.89 -14.74 10.60
N THR A 83 11.07 -15.05 9.32
CA THR A 83 12.03 -14.44 8.39
C THR A 83 11.38 -14.37 7.01
N VAL A 84 11.69 -13.35 6.22
CA VAL A 84 11.14 -13.20 4.86
C VAL A 84 11.34 -14.47 4.03
N GLU A 85 12.54 -15.04 4.05
CA GLU A 85 12.90 -16.22 3.24
C GLU A 85 11.97 -17.40 3.50
N LYS A 86 11.55 -17.59 4.75
CA LYS A 86 10.62 -18.67 5.11
C LYS A 86 9.19 -18.35 4.71
N ILE A 87 8.77 -17.09 4.83
CA ILE A 87 7.42 -16.65 4.45
C ILE A 87 7.21 -16.88 2.94
N ILE A 88 8.22 -16.53 2.13
CA ILE A 88 8.12 -16.61 0.66
C ILE A 88 8.47 -17.98 0.08
N GLU A 89 9.05 -18.91 0.86
CA GLU A 89 9.41 -20.25 0.38
C GLU A 89 8.17 -21.08 0.01
N ASP A 90 7.09 -20.91 0.76
CA ASP A 90 5.87 -21.70 0.62
C ASP A 90 4.76 -21.00 -0.19
N GLU A 91 4.86 -19.68 -0.42
CA GLU A 91 3.82 -18.85 -1.03
C GLU A 91 4.36 -18.05 -2.24
N GLU A 92 4.19 -18.60 -3.45
CA GLU A 92 4.72 -18.01 -4.69
C GLU A 92 4.20 -16.58 -4.94
N TYR A 93 2.95 -16.29 -4.56
CA TYR A 93 2.36 -14.96 -4.73
C TYR A 93 3.03 -13.91 -3.83
N LEU A 94 3.31 -14.28 -2.56
CA LEU A 94 4.04 -13.43 -1.61
C LEU A 94 5.49 -13.21 -2.06
N ALA A 95 6.12 -14.22 -2.66
CA ALA A 95 7.44 -14.08 -3.25
C ALA A 95 7.46 -13.04 -4.38
N ASP A 96 6.48 -13.09 -5.28
CA ASP A 96 6.40 -12.17 -6.42
C ASP A 96 6.10 -10.74 -5.97
N GLU A 97 5.16 -10.55 -5.03
CA GLU A 97 4.87 -9.25 -4.40
C GLU A 97 6.13 -8.67 -3.75
N TYR A 98 6.77 -9.45 -2.88
CA TYR A 98 7.95 -9.02 -2.14
C TYR A 98 9.09 -8.59 -3.08
N ASN A 99 9.37 -9.41 -4.10
CA ASN A 99 10.43 -9.12 -5.06
C ASN A 99 10.15 -7.83 -5.85
N LYS A 100 8.90 -7.61 -6.28
CA LYS A 100 8.50 -6.35 -6.93
C LYS A 100 8.71 -5.16 -6.00
N ALA A 101 8.22 -5.24 -4.76
CA ALA A 101 8.36 -4.16 -3.79
C ALA A 101 9.83 -3.79 -3.55
N VAL A 102 10.71 -4.78 -3.35
CA VAL A 102 12.15 -4.57 -3.19
C VAL A 102 12.79 -3.95 -4.44
N GLU A 103 12.37 -4.36 -5.65
CA GLU A 103 12.84 -3.75 -6.89
C GLU A 103 12.48 -2.27 -6.97
N TYR A 104 11.24 -1.90 -6.61
CA TYR A 104 10.78 -0.51 -6.60
C TYR A 104 11.47 0.33 -5.53
N ILE A 105 11.75 -0.21 -4.35
CA ILE A 105 12.60 0.43 -3.34
C ILE A 105 13.98 0.73 -3.93
N GLY A 106 14.57 -0.23 -4.65
CA GLY A 106 15.85 -0.04 -5.34
C GLY A 106 15.82 1.07 -6.41
N LYS A 107 14.64 1.37 -6.96
CA LYS A 107 14.40 2.48 -7.90
C LYS A 107 14.08 3.82 -7.19
N GLY A 108 14.12 3.87 -5.86
CA GLY A 108 13.86 5.07 -5.06
C GLY A 108 12.38 5.33 -4.78
N PHE A 109 11.51 4.33 -4.91
CA PHE A 109 10.12 4.43 -4.50
C PHE A 109 9.97 4.08 -3.01
N ASN A 110 8.92 4.61 -2.40
CA ASN A 110 8.41 4.13 -1.12
C ASN A 110 7.32 3.09 -1.39
N ILE A 111 7.17 2.12 -0.50
CA ILE A 111 6.10 1.12 -0.55
C ILE A 111 5.08 1.43 0.53
N LEU A 112 3.80 1.44 0.16
CA LEU A 112 2.67 1.61 1.05
C LEU A 112 1.80 0.35 1.03
N ASN A 113 1.72 -0.33 2.18
CA ASN A 113 0.76 -1.40 2.42
C ASN A 113 -0.51 -0.78 3.00
N LYS A 114 -1.63 -0.84 2.27
CA LYS A 114 -2.88 -0.18 2.65
C LYS A 114 -4.06 -1.11 2.56
N SER A 115 -4.80 -1.28 3.65
CA SER A 115 -6.10 -1.94 3.64
C SER A 115 -7.20 -0.92 3.38
N VAL A 116 -8.10 -1.26 2.47
CA VAL A 116 -9.29 -0.47 2.14
C VAL A 116 -10.51 -1.35 2.32
N GLY A 117 -11.46 -0.93 3.15
CA GLY A 117 -12.68 -1.70 3.40
C GLY A 117 -13.46 -1.94 2.11
N TYR A 118 -14.10 -3.11 1.98
CA TYR A 118 -14.86 -3.52 0.79
C TYR A 118 -15.84 -2.44 0.28
N SER A 119 -16.53 -1.78 1.22
CA SER A 119 -17.54 -0.77 0.93
C SER A 119 -16.95 0.60 0.57
N ASP A 120 -15.66 0.82 0.83
CA ASP A 120 -14.94 2.04 0.50
C ASP A 120 -14.45 2.03 -0.96
N THR A 121 -15.45 1.94 -1.84
CA THR A 121 -15.28 2.03 -3.30
C THR A 121 -14.69 3.38 -3.72
N TYR A 122 -14.81 4.42 -2.88
CA TYR A 122 -14.29 5.74 -3.20
C TYR A 122 -12.78 5.80 -3.02
N CYS A 123 -12.25 5.37 -1.86
CA CYS A 123 -10.81 5.32 -1.62
C CYS A 123 -10.11 4.40 -2.63
N SER A 124 -10.63 3.19 -2.83
CA SER A 124 -10.07 2.24 -3.80
C SER A 124 -10.04 2.77 -5.23
N ASN A 125 -11.10 3.45 -5.68
CA ASN A 125 -11.10 4.09 -7.00
C ASN A 125 -10.06 5.21 -7.09
N MET A 126 -9.93 6.05 -6.06
CA MET A 126 -8.93 7.13 -6.07
C MET A 126 -7.50 6.62 -6.13
N ILE A 127 -7.18 5.53 -5.43
CA ILE A 127 -5.87 4.86 -5.52
C ILE A 127 -5.61 4.38 -6.96
N ARG A 128 -6.61 3.74 -7.58
CA ARG A 128 -6.51 3.29 -8.98
C ARG A 128 -6.37 4.45 -9.97
N GLU A 129 -7.04 5.57 -9.72
CA GLU A 129 -6.88 6.79 -10.54
C GLU A 129 -5.47 7.38 -10.44
N LEU A 130 -4.87 7.43 -9.24
CA LEU A 130 -3.49 7.87 -9.06
C LEU A 130 -2.50 7.00 -9.84
N ALA A 131 -2.77 5.68 -9.89
CA ALA A 131 -1.88 4.71 -10.54
C ALA A 131 -1.96 4.70 -12.07
N LYS A 132 -2.87 5.43 -12.72
CA LYS A 132 -3.02 5.44 -14.19
C LYS A 132 -1.82 6.04 -14.94
N ASP A 133 -1.06 6.91 -14.28
CA ASP A 133 0.12 7.58 -14.87
C ASP A 133 1.37 6.67 -14.84
N GLU A 134 1.37 5.60 -14.03
CA GLU A 134 2.41 4.57 -13.82
C GLU A 134 3.85 5.05 -13.53
N GLU A 135 4.17 6.33 -13.72
CA GLU A 135 5.52 6.87 -13.55
C GLU A 135 5.87 7.12 -12.08
N ASN A 136 4.88 7.58 -11.31
CA ASN A 136 5.05 8.03 -9.93
C ASN A 136 4.25 7.20 -8.93
N PHE A 137 3.26 6.42 -9.40
CA PHE A 137 2.37 5.60 -8.61
C PHE A 137 2.10 4.29 -9.35
N VAL A 138 2.41 3.16 -8.73
CA VAL A 138 2.21 1.83 -9.29
C VAL A 138 1.56 0.96 -8.23
N ILE A 139 0.46 0.31 -8.59
CA ILE A 139 -0.13 -0.75 -7.76
C ILE A 139 0.62 -2.04 -8.09
N LEU A 140 1.30 -2.59 -7.09
CA LEU A 140 2.08 -3.82 -7.23
C LEU A 140 1.19 -5.05 -7.08
N GLU A 141 0.22 -4.99 -6.17
CA GLU A 141 -0.72 -6.07 -5.88
C GLU A 141 -2.07 -5.52 -5.37
N VAL A 142 -3.14 -6.27 -5.63
CA VAL A 142 -4.46 -6.06 -5.01
C VAL A 142 -5.02 -7.41 -4.58
N GLU A 143 -5.12 -7.63 -3.28
CA GLU A 143 -5.80 -8.80 -2.68
C GLU A 143 -7.27 -8.50 -2.35
#